data_AF-A0A1F8PVT1-F1
#
_entry.id   AF-A0A1F8PVT1-F1
#
_cell.length_a   1.000
_cell.length_b   1.000
_cell.length_c   1.000
_cell.angle_alpha   90.00
_cell.angle_beta   90.00
_cell.angle_gamma   90.00
#
_symmetry.space_group_name_H-M   'P 1'
#
loop_
_entity.id
_entity.type
_entity.pdbx_description
1 polymer ?
#
loop_
_entity_poly.entity_id
_entity_poly.type
_entity_poly.pdbx_seq_one_letter_code
_entity_poly.pdbx_strand_id
1 'polypeptide(L)'
;MNFFYINSNTTAKKIEAFREIPAGWHFGNGSPPIDATIEIALQLNTEALELGFSKTNAFLGTEGEIQVTAYLGQLYLELTIERNSIISVVIENGNTEIFYKENLSMQETIAFIRSLRGELWALSELSINITSIEKKDDSQVLPSKTQVMAAESPFLMNSAYCKLAQTSAGILKDTIIVNHVYPLFFGEFPQKTYHHIVSSHNKPLPEEIFATTTS
;
A
#
# COMPACT_ATOMS: atom_id res chain seq x y z
N MET A 1 -0.30 25.22 16.37
CA MET A 1 -0.26 24.06 15.44
C MET A 1 -1.70 23.59 15.31
N ASN A 2 -2.35 23.86 14.17
CA ASN A 2 -3.79 23.67 14.01
C ASN A 2 -4.10 22.20 13.68
N PHE A 3 -4.72 21.49 14.61
CA PHE A 3 -5.05 20.06 14.57
C PHE A 3 -6.37 19.73 13.86
N PHE A 4 -6.78 20.49 12.85
CA PHE A 4 -8.08 20.24 12.18
C PHE A 4 -7.93 20.18 10.66
N TYR A 5 -7.11 19.24 10.19
CA TYR A 5 -7.36 18.60 8.91
C TYR A 5 -7.81 17.16 9.19
N ILE A 6 -9.02 17.02 9.74
CA ILE A 6 -9.74 15.74 9.74
C ILE A 6 -10.26 15.54 8.31
N ASN A 7 -9.33 15.44 7.36
CA ASN A 7 -9.63 14.73 6.13
C ASN A 7 -9.93 13.31 6.56
N SER A 8 -11.04 12.76 6.08
CA SER A 8 -11.47 11.39 6.33
C SER A 8 -10.44 10.40 5.82
N ASN A 9 -9.32 10.23 6.54
CA ASN A 9 -8.29 9.28 6.21
C ASN A 9 -8.86 7.88 6.45
N THR A 10 -9.36 7.28 5.38
CA THR A 10 -9.94 5.93 5.37
C THR A 10 -8.91 4.90 5.84
N THR A 11 -7.63 5.09 5.54
CA THR A 11 -6.53 4.25 6.01
C THR A 11 -6.37 4.32 7.52
N ALA A 12 -6.38 5.52 8.12
CA ALA A 12 -6.30 5.66 9.57
C ALA A 12 -7.48 4.95 10.28
N LYS A 13 -8.70 5.10 9.75
CA LYS A 13 -9.87 4.37 10.26
C LYS A 13 -9.73 2.85 10.12
N LYS A 14 -9.15 2.39 9.01
CA LYS A 14 -8.88 0.97 8.78
C LYS A 14 -7.85 0.42 9.77
N ILE A 15 -6.78 1.18 10.04
CA ILE A 15 -5.77 0.84 11.04
C ILE A 15 -6.40 0.74 12.44
N GLU A 16 -7.23 1.71 12.84
CA GLU A 16 -7.94 1.65 14.13
C GLU A 16 -8.89 0.44 14.21
N ALA A 17 -9.60 0.13 13.12
CA ALA A 17 -10.49 -1.04 13.09
C ALA A 17 -9.74 -2.37 13.28
N PHE A 18 -8.42 -2.42 13.10
CA PHE A 18 -7.65 -3.63 13.40
C PHE A 18 -7.62 -3.98 14.90
N ARG A 19 -7.92 -3.04 15.81
CA ARG A 19 -8.12 -3.33 17.25
C ARG A 19 -9.23 -4.33 17.52
N GLU A 20 -10.24 -4.34 16.65
CA GLU A 20 -11.45 -5.14 16.83
C GLU A 20 -11.33 -6.55 16.24
N ILE A 21 -10.20 -6.87 15.59
CA ILE A 21 -9.99 -8.16 14.95
C ILE A 21 -9.81 -9.24 16.04
N PRO A 22 -10.59 -10.33 16.03
CA PRO A 22 -10.44 -11.38 17.03
C PRO A 22 -9.21 -12.26 16.74
N ALA A 23 -8.69 -12.92 17.78
CA ALA A 23 -7.75 -14.01 17.59
C ALA A 23 -8.37 -15.14 16.75
N GLY A 24 -7.57 -15.76 15.88
CA GLY A 24 -7.99 -16.79 14.93
C GLY A 24 -8.63 -16.27 13.64
N TRP A 25 -8.64 -14.95 13.38
CA TRP A 25 -9.32 -14.35 12.20
C TRP A 25 -8.84 -14.91 10.85
N HIS A 26 -7.58 -15.36 10.78
CA HIS A 26 -6.98 -15.95 9.58
C HIS A 26 -6.89 -17.48 9.71
N PHE A 27 -7.94 -18.20 9.30
CA PHE A 27 -8.03 -19.67 9.32
C PHE A 27 -7.68 -20.30 10.68
N GLY A 28 -8.00 -19.63 11.79
CA GLY A 28 -7.67 -20.09 13.14
C GLY A 28 -6.27 -19.73 13.64
N ASN A 29 -5.39 -19.16 12.80
CA ASN A 29 -4.01 -18.83 13.16
C ASN A 29 -3.74 -17.33 13.33
N GLY A 30 -4.63 -16.45 12.85
CA GLY A 30 -4.41 -15.01 12.86
C GLY A 30 -4.34 -14.40 14.27
N SER A 31 -3.34 -13.57 14.55
CA SER A 31 -3.26 -12.79 15.79
C SER A 31 -3.71 -11.35 15.57
N PRO A 32 -4.40 -10.72 16.55
CA PRO A 32 -4.64 -9.29 16.51
C PRO A 32 -3.33 -8.51 16.71
N PRO A 33 -3.23 -7.30 16.14
CA PRO A 33 -2.11 -6.42 16.43
C PRO A 33 -2.15 -5.95 17.89
N ILE A 34 -0.99 -5.66 18.47
CA ILE A 34 -0.92 -5.00 19.78
C ILE A 34 -1.10 -3.49 19.63
N ASP A 35 -1.54 -2.81 20.69
CA ASP A 35 -1.80 -1.36 20.65
C ASP A 35 -0.60 -0.54 20.16
N ALA A 36 0.61 -0.92 20.57
CA ALA A 36 1.84 -0.25 20.13
C ALA A 36 2.03 -0.30 18.60
N THR A 37 1.76 -1.45 17.96
CA THR A 37 1.85 -1.61 16.50
C THR A 37 0.84 -0.69 15.79
N ILE A 38 -0.36 -0.55 16.35
CA ILE A 38 -1.43 0.32 15.80
C ILE A 38 -1.04 1.79 15.91
N GLU A 39 -0.55 2.21 17.08
CA GLU A 39 -0.08 3.59 17.31
C GLU A 39 1.06 3.97 16.35
N ILE A 40 2.03 3.07 16.18
CA ILE A 40 3.13 3.28 15.23
C ILE A 40 2.60 3.39 13.80
N ALA A 41 1.72 2.48 13.38
CA ALA A 41 1.14 2.50 12.03
C ALA A 41 0.36 3.80 11.75
N LEU A 42 -0.41 4.30 12.72
CA LEU A 42 -1.13 5.58 12.60
C LEU A 42 -0.17 6.76 12.43
N GLN A 43 0.90 6.80 13.22
CA GLN A 43 1.89 7.86 13.15
C GLN A 43 2.65 7.83 11.82
N LEU A 44 3.09 6.65 11.37
CA LEU A 44 3.78 6.50 10.09
C LEU A 44 2.88 6.84 8.90
N ASN A 45 1.60 6.45 8.93
CA ASN A 45 0.63 6.87 7.92
C ASN A 45 0.44 8.41 7.91
N THR A 46 0.48 9.06 9.08
CA THR A 46 0.43 10.53 9.17
C THR A 46 1.68 11.16 8.54
N GLU A 47 2.87 10.66 8.86
CA GLU A 47 4.12 11.17 8.29
C GLU A 47 4.18 10.97 6.76
N ALA A 48 3.70 9.84 6.24
CA ALA A 48 3.59 9.61 4.81
C ALA A 48 2.66 10.65 4.13
N LEU A 49 1.51 10.95 4.72
CA LEU A 49 0.61 11.99 4.20
C LEU A 49 1.25 13.38 4.25
N GLU A 50 1.95 13.73 5.35
CA GLU A 50 2.65 15.01 5.49
C GLU A 50 3.82 15.16 4.50
N LEU A 51 4.32 14.06 3.95
CA LEU A 51 5.33 14.05 2.90
C LEU A 51 4.74 14.25 1.49
N GLY A 52 3.41 14.21 1.36
CA GLY A 52 2.70 14.44 0.10
C GLY A 52 2.23 13.16 -0.60
N PHE A 53 2.39 11.99 0.02
CA PHE A 53 1.76 10.77 -0.49
C PHE A 53 0.24 10.94 -0.53
N SER A 54 -0.35 10.76 -1.71
CA SER A 54 -1.75 11.14 -1.95
C SER A 54 -2.74 10.00 -1.70
N LYS A 55 -2.26 8.77 -1.74
CA LYS A 55 -3.05 7.56 -1.50
C LYS A 55 -2.30 6.69 -0.52
N THR A 56 -2.97 6.27 0.54
CA THR A 56 -2.43 5.28 1.47
C THR A 56 -3.41 4.12 1.61
N ASN A 57 -2.92 2.98 2.08
CA ASN A 57 -3.74 1.84 2.48
C ASN A 57 -3.01 1.09 3.60
N ALA A 58 -3.73 0.24 4.32
CA ALA A 58 -3.15 -0.59 5.36
C ALA A 58 -3.67 -2.03 5.29
N PHE A 59 -2.82 -2.98 5.64
CA PHE A 59 -3.16 -4.41 5.67
C PHE A 59 -2.72 -4.99 7.01
N LEU A 60 -3.55 -5.89 7.54
CA LEU A 60 -3.22 -6.64 8.73
C LEU A 60 -2.58 -7.96 8.30
N GLY A 61 -1.39 -8.22 8.79
CA GLY A 61 -0.68 -9.48 8.60
C GLY A 61 -1.05 -10.52 9.65
N THR A 62 -0.61 -11.76 9.44
CA THR A 62 -1.15 -12.92 10.17
C THR A 62 -0.69 -12.99 11.62
N GLU A 63 0.47 -12.42 11.95
CA GLU A 63 1.05 -12.44 13.30
C GLU A 63 0.75 -11.15 14.09
N GLY A 64 -0.09 -10.28 13.54
CA GLY A 64 -0.46 -8.99 14.12
C GLY A 64 0.45 -7.84 13.68
N GLU A 65 1.31 -8.06 12.69
CA GLU A 65 2.01 -7.02 11.97
C GLU A 65 1.04 -6.16 11.14
N ILE A 66 1.35 -4.87 10.98
CA ILE A 66 0.56 -3.96 10.14
C ILE A 66 1.45 -3.46 9.02
N GLN A 67 1.00 -3.63 7.79
CA GLN A 67 1.64 -3.08 6.60
C GLN A 67 0.92 -1.80 6.21
N VAL A 68 1.64 -0.68 6.13
CA VAL A 68 1.15 0.61 5.63
C VAL A 68 1.80 0.86 4.28
N THR A 69 0.97 1.15 3.27
CA THR A 69 1.42 1.45 1.91
C THR A 69 1.03 2.87 1.53
N ALA A 70 1.87 3.54 0.76
CA ALA A 70 1.67 4.93 0.34
C ALA A 70 2.15 5.13 -1.10
N TYR A 71 1.42 5.94 -1.88
CA TYR A 71 1.68 6.15 -3.31
C TYR A 71 1.79 7.63 -3.70
N LEU A 72 2.83 7.97 -4.45
CA LEU A 72 3.09 9.29 -5.02
C LEU A 72 3.55 9.15 -6.48
N GLY A 73 2.61 9.28 -7.43
CA GLY A 73 2.91 9.03 -8.84
C GLY A 73 3.30 7.57 -9.07
N GLN A 74 4.53 7.33 -9.53
CA GLN A 74 5.12 5.99 -9.69
C GLN A 74 5.85 5.50 -8.44
N LEU A 75 6.04 6.37 -7.45
CA LEU A 75 6.71 6.00 -6.21
C LEU A 75 5.74 5.26 -5.30
N TYR A 76 6.20 4.13 -4.80
CA TYR A 76 5.54 3.28 -3.83
C TYR A 76 6.41 3.21 -2.57
N LEU A 77 5.82 3.51 -1.42
CA LEU A 77 6.42 3.34 -0.10
C LEU A 77 5.63 2.28 0.65
N GLU A 78 6.33 1.29 1.16
CA GLU A 78 5.78 0.25 2.01
C GLU A 78 6.52 0.22 3.33
N LEU A 79 5.75 0.17 4.42
CA LEU A 79 6.21 0.13 5.79
C LEU A 79 5.55 -1.07 6.45
N THR A 80 6.33 -2.04 6.90
CA THR A 80 5.82 -3.18 7.66
C THR A 80 6.22 -3.01 9.11
N ILE A 81 5.22 -2.88 9.99
CA ILE A 81 5.38 -2.70 11.42
C ILE A 81 5.14 -4.04 12.09
N GLU A 82 6.22 -4.68 12.51
CA GLU A 82 6.18 -5.96 13.21
C GLU A 82 5.60 -5.80 14.62
N ARG A 83 5.16 -6.92 15.21
CA ARG A 83 4.59 -6.95 16.56
C ARG A 83 5.57 -6.50 17.65
N ASN A 84 6.87 -6.63 17.42
CA ASN A 84 7.94 -6.18 18.32
C ASN A 84 8.35 -4.71 18.07
N SER A 85 7.55 -3.96 17.30
CA SER A 85 7.81 -2.57 16.91
C SER A 85 9.04 -2.36 16.02
N ILE A 86 9.61 -3.44 15.47
CA ILE A 86 10.60 -3.35 14.40
C ILE A 86 9.90 -3.00 13.10
N ILE A 87 10.52 -2.11 12.33
CA ILE A 87 9.97 -1.65 11.05
C ILE A 87 10.90 -2.06 9.91
N SER A 88 10.31 -2.55 8.83
CA SER A 88 10.96 -2.63 7.53
C SER A 88 10.33 -1.66 6.55
N VAL A 89 11.15 -1.17 5.62
CA VAL A 89 10.81 -0.14 4.66
C VAL A 89 11.24 -0.58 3.27
N VAL A 90 10.32 -0.51 2.32
CA VAL A 90 10.56 -0.74 0.89
C VAL A 90 10.16 0.53 0.15
N ILE A 91 10.99 0.96 -0.80
CA ILE A 91 10.62 1.98 -1.78
C ILE A 91 10.81 1.42 -3.17
N GLU A 92 9.76 1.54 -3.98
CA GLU A 92 9.80 1.21 -5.40
C GLU A 92 9.49 2.46 -6.24
N ASN A 93 10.07 2.51 -7.44
CA ASN A 93 9.68 3.46 -8.48
C ASN A 93 9.24 2.68 -9.73
N GLY A 94 7.92 2.66 -9.97
CA GLY A 94 7.31 1.78 -10.96
C GLY A 94 7.32 0.33 -10.47
N ASN A 95 8.14 -0.53 -11.09
CA ASN A 95 8.27 -1.95 -10.73
C ASN A 95 9.70 -2.29 -10.26
N THR A 96 10.45 -1.27 -9.85
CA THR A 96 11.85 -1.42 -9.47
C THR A 96 12.01 -1.00 -8.02
N GLU A 97 12.42 -1.93 -7.17
CA GLU A 97 12.88 -1.64 -5.81
C GLU A 97 14.14 -0.77 -5.89
N ILE A 98 14.06 0.43 -5.32
CA ILE A 98 15.19 1.38 -5.26
C ILE A 98 15.79 1.48 -3.85
N PHE A 99 15.04 1.04 -2.84
CA PHE A 99 15.52 1.01 -1.47
C PHE A 99 14.79 -0.06 -0.66
N TYR A 100 15.55 -0.76 0.18
CA TYR A 100 15.04 -1.68 1.18
C TYR A 100 15.89 -1.61 2.44
N LYS A 101 15.23 -1.55 3.60
CA LYS A 101 15.89 -1.58 4.89
C LYS A 101 14.99 -2.17 5.97
N GLU A 102 15.55 -3.03 6.79
CA GLU A 102 14.87 -3.65 7.92
C GLU A 102 15.48 -3.20 9.25
N ASN A 103 14.88 -3.69 10.35
CA ASN A 103 15.39 -3.50 11.71
C ASN A 103 15.46 -2.03 12.12
N LEU A 104 14.51 -1.23 11.64
CA LEU A 104 14.42 0.17 12.00
C LEU A 104 13.54 0.36 13.23
N SER A 105 13.98 1.25 14.11
CA SER A 105 13.10 1.85 15.11
C SER A 105 12.14 2.85 14.47
N MET A 106 11.11 3.22 15.23
CA MET A 106 10.17 4.26 14.83
C MET A 106 10.86 5.60 14.51
N GLN A 107 11.81 6.02 15.34
CA GLN A 107 12.51 7.29 15.17
C GLN A 107 13.38 7.30 13.92
N GLU A 108 14.09 6.20 13.65
CA GLU A 108 14.89 6.05 12.43
C GLU A 108 14.00 6.04 11.18
N THR A 109 12.85 5.36 11.25
CA THR A 109 11.88 5.32 10.16
C THR A 109 11.31 6.71 9.87
N ILE A 110 10.92 7.48 10.90
CA ILE A 110 10.44 8.86 10.72
C ILE A 110 11.54 9.75 10.13
N ALA A 111 12.78 9.64 10.63
CA ALA A 111 13.90 10.39 10.10
C ALA A 111 14.14 10.06 8.62
N PHE A 112 14.05 8.78 8.25
CA PHE A 112 14.15 8.31 6.88
C PHE A 112 13.03 8.84 5.99
N ILE A 113 11.75 8.71 6.40
CA ILE A 113 10.61 9.24 5.65
C ILE A 113 10.81 10.74 5.42
N ARG A 114 11.19 11.49 6.46
CA ARG A 114 11.42 12.95 6.32
C ARG A 114 12.60 13.30 5.41
N SER A 115 13.65 12.48 5.36
CA SER A 115 14.77 12.73 4.43
C SER A 115 14.36 12.59 2.96
N LEU A 116 13.34 11.77 2.67
CA LEU A 116 12.80 11.66 1.30
C LEU A 116 12.25 12.99 0.78
N ARG A 117 11.85 13.94 1.63
CA ARG A 117 11.23 15.20 1.18
C ARG A 117 12.11 15.96 0.18
N GLY A 118 13.42 16.00 0.40
CA GLY A 118 14.35 16.67 -0.51
C GLY A 118 14.48 15.96 -1.85
N GLU A 119 14.56 14.62 -1.82
CA GLU A 119 14.71 13.79 -3.02
C GLU A 119 13.42 13.76 -3.87
N LEU A 120 12.26 13.67 -3.22
CA LEU A 120 10.96 13.65 -3.89
C LEU A 120 10.64 14.97 -4.59
N TRP A 121 11.01 16.10 -4.00
CA TRP A 121 10.86 17.39 -4.68
C TRP A 121 11.76 17.49 -5.90
N ALA A 122 13.01 17.02 -5.81
CA ALA A 122 13.91 16.99 -6.98
C ALA A 122 13.36 16.13 -8.12
N LEU A 123 12.71 15.00 -7.81
CA LEU A 123 12.06 14.15 -8.82
C LEU A 123 10.79 14.76 -9.42
N SER A 124 10.03 15.54 -8.63
CA SER A 124 8.84 16.23 -9.11
C SER A 124 9.16 17.29 -10.17
N GLU A 125 10.31 17.96 -10.09
CA GLU A 125 10.75 18.94 -11.10
C GLU A 125 11.09 18.27 -12.43
N LEU A 126 11.54 17.01 -12.41
CA LEU A 126 11.82 16.23 -13.62
C LEU A 126 10.56 15.66 -14.29
N SER A 127 9.43 15.62 -13.57
CA SER A 127 8.13 15.15 -14.07
C SER A 127 7.30 16.27 -14.70
N ILE A 128 7.85 17.47 -14.93
CA ILE A 128 7.25 18.41 -15.87
C ILE A 128 7.38 17.75 -17.23
N ASN A 129 6.32 17.02 -17.60
CA ASN A 129 6.17 16.44 -18.91
C ASN A 129 6.37 17.60 -19.88
N ILE A 130 7.53 17.65 -20.52
CA ILE A 130 7.88 18.67 -21.49
C ILE A 130 6.92 18.42 -22.66
N THR A 131 5.70 18.96 -22.56
CA THR A 131 4.91 19.36 -23.73
C THR A 131 5.54 20.62 -24.31
N SER A 132 6.87 20.61 -24.52
CA SER A 132 7.49 21.54 -25.44
C SER A 132 6.97 21.12 -26.79
N ILE A 133 6.18 22.00 -27.39
CA ILE A 133 5.72 21.90 -28.76
C ILE A 133 6.99 21.92 -29.63
N GLU A 134 7.52 20.73 -29.95
CA GLU A 134 8.73 20.58 -30.77
C GLU A 134 8.48 20.92 -32.25
N LYS A 135 7.23 21.14 -32.63
CA LYS A 135 6.89 21.61 -33.97
C LYS A 135 6.43 23.05 -33.96
N LYS A 136 7.35 23.91 -34.40
CA LYS A 136 7.10 25.20 -35.02
C LYS A 136 6.44 24.99 -36.39
N ASP A 137 5.30 24.31 -36.43
CA ASP A 137 4.40 24.36 -37.57
C ASP A 137 3.23 25.23 -37.12
N ASP A 138 3.29 26.49 -37.56
CA ASP A 138 2.34 27.57 -37.38
C ASP A 138 0.96 27.13 -36.88
N SER A 139 0.68 27.37 -35.60
CA SER A 139 -0.69 27.56 -35.14
C SER A 139 -1.24 28.77 -35.90
N GLN A 140 -1.86 28.52 -37.06
CA GLN A 140 -2.72 29.49 -37.69
C GLN A 140 -3.78 29.87 -36.65
N VAL A 141 -3.68 31.12 -36.21
CA VAL A 141 -4.67 31.80 -35.39
C VAL A 141 -6.01 31.63 -36.09
N LEU A 142 -6.84 30.72 -35.58
CA LEU A 142 -8.24 30.63 -36.00
C LEU A 142 -8.95 31.85 -35.42
N PRO A 143 -9.41 32.81 -36.25
CA PRO A 143 -10.25 33.88 -35.76
C PRO A 143 -11.51 33.24 -35.18
N SER A 144 -11.78 33.51 -33.90
CA SER A 144 -13.01 33.15 -33.22
C SER A 144 -14.19 33.76 -33.97
N LYS A 145 -14.79 32.97 -34.86
CA LYS A 145 -16.02 33.33 -35.54
C LYS A 145 -17.16 33.14 -34.53
N THR A 146 -17.69 34.25 -34.04
CA THR A 146 -18.88 34.29 -33.18
C THR A 146 -20.02 33.54 -33.89
N GLN A 147 -20.35 32.34 -33.42
CA GLN A 147 -21.55 31.64 -33.87
C GLN A 147 -22.76 32.35 -33.25
N VAL A 148 -23.57 32.92 -34.13
CA VAL A 148 -24.93 33.37 -33.83
C VAL A 148 -25.72 32.16 -33.34
N MET A 149 -26.28 32.28 -32.13
CA MET A 149 -27.21 31.30 -31.57
C MET A 149 -28.39 31.10 -32.53
N ALA A 150 -28.57 29.89 -33.03
CA ALA A 150 -29.81 29.47 -33.64
C ALA A 150 -30.08 28.00 -33.32
N ALA A 151 -31.22 27.81 -32.64
CA ALA A 151 -32.09 26.64 -32.59
C ALA A 151 -31.57 25.33 -31.97
N GLU A 152 -32.13 25.04 -30.79
CA GLU A 152 -32.74 23.78 -30.34
C GLU A 152 -32.26 22.48 -31.02
N SER A 153 -31.57 21.65 -30.23
CA SER A 153 -31.33 20.25 -30.56
C SER A 153 -32.17 19.37 -29.63
N PRO A 154 -33.19 18.65 -30.14
CA PRO A 154 -33.96 17.70 -29.36
C PRO A 154 -33.14 16.44 -29.07
N PHE A 155 -33.25 16.00 -27.83
CA PHE A 155 -32.88 14.69 -27.30
C PHE A 155 -32.86 13.57 -28.34
N LEU A 156 -31.69 12.94 -28.52
CA LEU A 156 -31.60 11.58 -29.05
C LEU A 156 -31.23 10.63 -27.91
N MET A 157 -32.27 10.08 -27.29
CA MET A 157 -32.22 8.80 -26.60
C MET A 157 -31.78 7.74 -27.60
N ASN A 158 -30.56 7.24 -27.46
CA ASN A 158 -30.18 5.92 -27.96
C ASN A 158 -29.82 5.07 -26.75
N SER A 159 -30.86 4.46 -26.15
CA SER A 159 -30.70 3.33 -25.25
C SER A 159 -30.06 2.18 -26.03
N ALA A 160 -28.79 1.89 -25.75
CA ALA A 160 -28.15 0.68 -26.24
C ALA A 160 -28.87 -0.53 -25.62
N TYR A 161 -29.54 -1.31 -26.46
CA TYR A 161 -30.18 -2.56 -26.10
C TYR A 161 -29.10 -3.61 -25.84
N CYS A 162 -28.78 -3.84 -24.56
CA CYS A 162 -27.86 -4.88 -24.16
C CYS A 162 -28.61 -6.22 -24.08
N LYS A 163 -28.34 -7.12 -25.04
CA LYS A 163 -28.92 -8.47 -25.08
C LYS A 163 -28.34 -9.29 -23.94
N LEU A 164 -29.08 -9.38 -22.82
CA LEU A 164 -28.81 -10.30 -21.72
C LEU A 164 -28.75 -11.73 -22.27
N ALA A 165 -27.56 -12.33 -22.25
CA ALA A 165 -27.40 -13.77 -22.39
C ALA A 165 -28.01 -14.41 -21.13
N GLN A 166 -29.19 -15.00 -21.32
CA GLN A 166 -29.92 -15.71 -20.29
C GLN A 166 -29.28 -17.10 -20.15
N THR A 167 -28.16 -17.19 -19.44
CA THR A 167 -27.56 -18.47 -19.07
C THR A 167 -28.35 -18.99 -17.86
N SER A 168 -29.32 -19.86 -18.14
CA SER A 168 -30.04 -20.63 -17.14
C SER A 168 -29.07 -21.56 -16.41
N ALA A 169 -28.72 -21.23 -15.17
CA ALA A 169 -28.17 -22.21 -14.23
C ALA A 169 -29.32 -23.10 -13.76
N GLY A 170 -29.13 -24.42 -13.91
CA GLY A 170 -30.10 -25.42 -13.49
C GLY A 170 -30.43 -25.28 -12.00
N ILE A 171 -31.72 -25.17 -11.72
CA ILE A 171 -32.31 -25.28 -10.39
C ILE A 171 -32.03 -26.70 -9.88
N LEU A 172 -31.06 -26.86 -8.99
CA LEU A 172 -30.98 -28.05 -8.14
C LEU A 172 -31.82 -27.74 -6.89
N LYS A 173 -33.04 -28.28 -6.88
CA LYS A 173 -33.91 -28.24 -5.70
C LYS A 173 -33.42 -29.23 -4.65
N ASP A 174 -33.15 -28.65 -3.49
CA ASP A 174 -33.38 -29.10 -2.13
C ASP A 174 -32.77 -30.43 -1.64
N THR A 175 -31.84 -30.29 -0.68
CA THR A 175 -31.98 -31.01 0.59
C THR A 175 -31.42 -30.15 1.71
N ILE A 176 -32.30 -29.53 2.50
CA ILE A 176 -31.95 -29.01 3.83
C ILE A 176 -31.97 -30.22 4.77
N ILE A 177 -30.78 -30.70 5.16
CA ILE A 177 -30.65 -31.52 6.35
C ILE A 177 -30.26 -30.57 7.49
N VAL A 178 -31.24 -30.22 8.33
CA VAL A 178 -30.97 -29.57 9.62
C VAL A 178 -30.43 -30.66 10.55
N ASN A 179 -29.11 -30.75 10.68
CA ASN A 179 -28.48 -31.50 11.76
C ASN A 179 -28.07 -30.54 12.87
N HIS A 180 -28.95 -30.42 13.86
CA HIS A 180 -28.69 -29.79 15.14
C HIS A 180 -27.91 -30.77 16.02
N VAL A 181 -26.59 -30.89 15.82
CA VAL A 181 -25.70 -31.60 16.76
C VAL A 181 -24.30 -30.98 16.67
N TYR A 182 -23.81 -30.44 17.79
CA TYR A 182 -22.39 -30.13 17.98
C TYR A 182 -21.56 -31.42 17.97
N PRO A 183 -20.49 -31.51 17.18
CA PRO A 183 -19.44 -32.46 17.45
C PRO A 183 -18.09 -31.75 17.59
N LEU A 184 -17.54 -31.83 18.80
CA LEU A 184 -16.10 -31.78 19.05
C LEU A 184 -15.38 -32.77 18.11
N PHE A 185 -14.45 -32.27 17.29
CA PHE A 185 -13.40 -33.03 16.60
C PHE A 185 -12.19 -32.09 16.49
N PHE A 186 -11.09 -32.26 17.24
CA PHE A 186 -9.99 -33.22 17.03
C PHE A 186 -9.77 -33.62 15.57
N GLY A 187 -8.80 -32.96 14.94
CA GLY A 187 -8.16 -33.40 13.71
C GLY A 187 -6.65 -33.23 13.86
N GLU A 188 -5.93 -34.33 14.09
CA GLU A 188 -4.49 -34.40 13.85
C GLU A 188 -4.28 -34.39 12.32
N PHE A 189 -3.76 -33.28 11.80
CA PHE A 189 -3.19 -33.27 10.45
C PHE A 189 -1.66 -33.33 10.56
N PRO A 190 -0.98 -34.21 9.82
CA PRO A 190 0.47 -34.20 9.76
C PRO A 190 0.94 -32.90 9.12
N GLN A 191 1.69 -32.10 9.90
CA GLN A 191 2.38 -30.91 9.41
C GLN A 191 3.35 -31.30 8.30
N LYS A 192 3.21 -30.71 7.11
CA LYS A 192 4.29 -30.72 6.12
C LYS A 192 5.40 -29.82 6.65
N THR A 193 6.52 -30.41 7.02
CA THR A 193 7.75 -29.71 7.36
C THR A 193 8.30 -29.04 6.10
N TYR A 194 8.15 -27.72 6.00
CA TYR A 194 8.91 -26.95 5.02
C TYR A 194 10.29 -26.70 5.62
N HIS A 195 11.31 -27.38 5.09
CA HIS A 195 12.69 -27.05 5.42
C HIS A 195 13.03 -25.70 4.78
N HIS A 196 13.09 -24.65 5.59
CA HIS A 196 13.77 -23.41 5.22
C HIS A 196 15.26 -23.72 5.06
N ILE A 197 15.75 -23.72 3.82
CA ILE A 197 17.18 -23.69 3.55
C ILE A 197 17.64 -22.25 3.76
N VAL A 198 18.16 -21.97 4.95
CA VAL A 198 18.89 -20.74 5.24
C VAL A 198 20.28 -20.90 4.63
N SER A 199 20.55 -20.22 3.52
CA SER A 199 21.90 -20.10 2.97
C SER A 199 22.62 -18.97 3.72
N SER A 200 23.39 -19.33 4.76
CA SER A 200 24.31 -18.39 5.41
C SER A 200 25.55 -18.22 4.53
N HIS A 201 25.58 -17.18 3.71
CA HIS A 201 26.83 -16.72 3.10
C HIS A 201 27.64 -15.97 4.18
N ASN A 202 28.53 -16.67 4.85
CA ASN A 202 29.55 -16.07 5.70
C ASN A 202 30.52 -15.27 4.82
N LYS A 203 30.38 -13.95 4.79
CA LYS A 203 31.44 -13.06 4.32
C LYS A 203 32.57 -13.06 5.38
N PRO A 204 33.83 -13.31 4.98
CA PRO A 204 34.96 -13.16 5.89
C PRO A 204 35.13 -11.68 6.28
N LEU A 205 35.38 -11.44 7.56
CA LEU A 205 35.75 -10.13 8.09
C LEU A 205 37.09 -9.66 7.49
N PRO A 206 37.25 -8.37 7.18
CA PRO A 206 38.53 -7.81 6.76
C PRO A 206 39.53 -7.82 7.92
N GLU A 207 40.74 -8.31 7.65
CA GLU A 207 41.87 -8.29 8.59
C GLU A 207 42.28 -6.86 8.94
N GLU A 208 42.28 -6.54 10.23
CA GLU A 208 42.83 -5.30 10.78
C GLU A 208 44.36 -5.35 10.76
N ILE A 209 44.99 -4.55 9.90
CA ILE A 209 46.45 -4.36 9.87
C ILE A 209 46.82 -3.25 10.84
N PHE A 210 47.41 -3.61 11.99
CA PHE A 210 48.02 -2.66 12.91
C PHE A 210 49.44 -2.31 12.45
N ALA A 211 49.68 -1.05 12.08
CA ALA A 211 51.01 -0.51 11.84
C ALA A 211 51.55 0.12 13.13
N THR A 212 52.62 -0.47 13.68
CA THR A 212 53.34 0.08 14.83
C THR A 212 54.51 0.92 14.33
N THR A 213 54.47 2.24 14.56
CA THR A 213 55.61 3.13 14.36
C THR A 213 56.37 3.28 15.69
N THR A 214 57.65 2.89 15.69
CA THR A 214 58.57 3.10 16.81
C THR A 214 59.25 4.46 16.65
N SER A 215 59.33 5.23 17.74
CA SER A 215 60.10 6.48 17.85
C SER A 215 61.43 6.24 18.54
#